data_AF-A0A954MRA2-F1
#
_entry.id   AF-A0A954MRA2-F1
#
_cell.length_a   1.000
_cell.length_b   1.000
_cell.length_c   1.000
_cell.angle_alpha   90.00
_cell.angle_beta   90.00
_cell.angle_gamma   90.00
#
_symmetry.space_group_name_H-M   'P 1'
#
loop_
_entity.id
_entity.type
_entity.pdbx_description
1 polymer ?
#
loop_
_entity_poly.entity_id
_entity_poly.type
_entity_poly.pdbx_seq_one_letter_code
_entity_poly.pdbx_strand_id
1 'polypeptide(L)'
;MTGVLSTTDLDDASLVAKAQNSPELVGQDLVREVMPAGNSEWAQPLHEIARAAETPLPVRDGAGAGRHVVAIDYGMKWNIPRHLTEMGCRVTIVPGTATAEEILALNPDGVFLSNGPGDPRPLDYAITTIRDLLGKKPIFGICLGQQLLGLALGGEIFKLKFGHRGANQP
;
A
#
# COMPACT_ATOMS: atom_id res chain seq x y z
N MET A 1 -4.35 -17.53 14.96
CA MET A 1 -3.42 -18.18 15.90
C MET A 1 -2.13 -17.39 15.88
N THR A 2 -1.66 -16.96 17.04
CA THR A 2 -0.36 -16.32 17.19
C THR A 2 0.67 -17.39 17.54
N GLY A 3 1.88 -17.29 16.98
CA GLY A 3 2.96 -18.24 17.21
C GLY A 3 4.29 -17.51 17.31
N VAL A 4 5.25 -18.11 18.02
CA VAL A 4 6.60 -17.59 18.20
C VAL A 4 7.58 -18.66 17.73
N LEU A 5 8.58 -18.25 16.96
CA LEU A 5 9.72 -19.07 16.54
C LEU A 5 10.99 -18.41 17.06
N SER A 6 11.88 -19.17 17.69
CA SER A 6 13.15 -18.65 18.21
C SER A 6 14.28 -19.65 18.02
N THR A 7 15.47 -19.12 17.75
CA THR A 7 16.75 -19.86 17.77
C THR A 7 17.63 -19.44 18.95
N THR A 8 17.14 -18.54 19.81
CA THR A 8 17.89 -17.95 20.94
C THR A 8 17.26 -18.30 22.26
N ASP A 9 15.94 -18.18 22.36
CA ASP A 9 15.15 -18.68 23.48
C ASP A 9 14.66 -20.09 23.13
N LEU A 10 15.21 -21.09 23.82
CA LEU A 10 14.91 -22.49 23.60
C LEU A 10 13.95 -23.06 24.67
N ASP A 11 13.42 -22.21 25.56
CA ASP A 11 12.48 -22.63 26.60
C ASP A 11 11.02 -22.61 26.09
N ASP A 12 10.42 -23.80 25.98
CA ASP A 12 9.06 -23.98 25.44
C ASP A 12 8.01 -23.14 26.20
N ALA A 13 8.11 -23.11 27.54
CA ALA A 13 7.14 -22.39 28.38
C ALA A 13 7.23 -20.88 28.15
N SER A 14 8.44 -20.33 28.03
CA SER A 14 8.69 -18.94 27.65
C SER A 14 8.10 -18.61 26.27
N LEU A 15 8.30 -19.47 25.26
CA LEU A 15 7.75 -19.24 23.92
C LEU A 15 6.21 -19.26 23.90
N VAL A 16 5.58 -20.19 24.64
CA VAL A 16 4.12 -20.24 24.80
C VAL A 16 3.61 -18.98 25.49
N ALA A 17 4.26 -18.55 26.57
CA ALA A 17 3.90 -17.33 27.29
C ALA A 17 4.02 -16.09 26.37
N LYS A 18 5.07 -16.00 25.54
CA LYS A 18 5.21 -14.92 24.55
C LYS A 18 4.08 -14.94 23.53
N ALA A 19 3.72 -16.11 23.01
CA ALA A 19 2.63 -16.23 22.04
C ALA A 19 1.27 -15.82 22.65
N GLN A 20 0.99 -16.21 23.91
CA GLN A 20 -0.24 -15.87 24.62
C GLN A 20 -0.33 -14.37 24.95
N ASN A 21 0.80 -13.75 25.30
CA ASN A 21 0.88 -12.32 25.63
C ASN A 21 1.13 -11.42 24.42
N SER A 22 1.21 -12.00 23.21
CA SER A 22 1.46 -11.23 22.00
C SER A 22 0.26 -10.35 21.64
N PRO A 23 0.48 -9.08 21.28
CA PRO A 23 -0.58 -8.19 20.83
C PRO A 23 -1.37 -8.74 19.64
N GLU A 24 -2.68 -8.52 19.63
CA GLU A 24 -3.52 -8.91 18.49
C GLU A 24 -3.30 -7.99 17.28
N LEU A 25 -3.22 -8.55 16.07
CA LEU A 25 -3.09 -7.75 14.84
C LEU A 25 -4.22 -6.73 14.64
N VAL A 26 -5.42 -7.01 15.17
CA VAL A 26 -6.59 -6.13 15.03
C VAL A 26 -6.40 -4.89 15.90
N GLY A 27 -6.69 -3.72 15.32
CA GLY A 27 -6.53 -2.43 16.00
C GLY A 27 -5.09 -1.90 16.02
N GLN A 28 -4.13 -2.60 15.40
CA GLN A 28 -2.76 -2.09 15.27
C GLN A 28 -2.52 -1.38 13.94
N ASP A 29 -1.95 -0.19 14.03
CA ASP A 29 -1.42 0.58 12.91
C ASP A 29 0.02 0.14 12.60
N LEU A 30 0.15 -0.94 11.83
CA LEU A 30 1.46 -1.42 11.37
C LEU A 30 2.02 -0.63 10.20
N VAL A 31 1.25 0.30 9.62
CA VAL A 31 1.71 1.14 8.51
C VAL A 31 2.82 2.07 8.96
N ARG A 32 2.73 2.60 10.19
CA ARG A 32 3.76 3.47 10.78
C ARG A 32 5.14 2.85 10.85
N GLU A 33 5.21 1.52 10.93
CA GLU A 33 6.48 0.78 11.01
C GLU A 33 7.16 0.61 9.65
N VAL A 34 6.45 0.84 8.54
CA VAL A 34 6.93 0.51 7.19
C VAL A 34 6.81 1.64 6.17
N MET A 35 6.02 2.68 6.46
CA MET A 35 5.86 3.82 5.56
C MET A 35 7.17 4.64 5.45
N PRO A 36 7.42 5.30 4.31
CA PRO A 36 8.61 6.13 4.15
C PRO A 36 8.57 7.36 5.05
N ALA A 37 9.74 7.84 5.47
CA ALA A 37 9.86 9.05 6.30
C ALA A 37 9.57 10.36 5.53
N GLY A 38 9.58 10.32 4.20
CA GLY A 38 9.39 11.49 3.36
C GLY A 38 9.12 11.14 1.90
N ASN A 39 8.92 12.18 1.10
CA ASN A 39 8.56 12.03 -0.30
C ASN A 39 9.76 11.59 -1.14
N SER A 40 9.50 10.80 -2.18
CA SER A 40 10.52 10.43 -3.16
C SER A 40 9.91 10.25 -4.55
N GLU A 41 10.73 10.37 -5.59
CA GLU A 41 10.32 9.96 -6.94
C GLU A 41 10.76 8.51 -7.19
N TRP A 42 9.89 7.73 -7.83
CA TRP A 42 10.25 6.38 -8.24
C TRP A 42 10.86 6.40 -9.64
N ALA A 43 12.08 5.86 -9.76
CA ALA A 43 12.81 5.79 -11.03
C ALA A 43 13.19 4.36 -11.45
N GLN A 44 12.97 3.35 -10.61
CA GLN A 44 13.41 1.98 -10.92
C GLN A 44 12.45 1.34 -11.94
N PRO A 45 12.95 0.79 -13.06
CA PRO A 45 12.12 0.12 -14.06
C PRO A 45 11.65 -1.26 -13.58
N LEU A 46 10.72 -1.86 -14.34
CA LEU A 46 10.43 -3.29 -14.23
C LEU A 46 11.68 -4.13 -14.52
N HIS A 47 11.78 -5.27 -13.84
CA HIS A 47 12.82 -6.24 -14.12
C HIS A 47 12.65 -6.81 -15.54
N GLU A 48 13.76 -7.11 -16.22
CA GLU A 48 13.78 -7.56 -17.62
C GLU A 48 12.90 -8.79 -17.87
N ILE A 49 12.97 -9.79 -16.97
CA ILE A 49 12.11 -11.00 -17.03
C ILE A 49 10.62 -10.66 -17.07
N ALA A 50 10.19 -9.62 -16.34
CA ALA A 50 8.79 -9.20 -16.31
C ALA A 50 8.40 -8.42 -17.56
N ARG A 51 9.35 -7.73 -18.20
CA ARG A 51 9.12 -7.02 -19.47
C ARG A 51 8.99 -7.99 -20.64
N ALA A 52 9.76 -9.08 -20.67
CA ALA A 52 9.76 -10.04 -21.78
C ALA A 52 8.45 -10.85 -21.95
N ALA A 53 7.51 -10.78 -21.00
CA ALA A 53 6.25 -11.54 -20.99
C ALA A 53 5.06 -10.81 -21.66
N GLU A 54 5.31 -9.92 -22.63
CA GLU A 54 4.46 -8.76 -22.95
C GLU A 54 2.95 -9.01 -23.17
N THR A 55 2.17 -8.21 -22.44
CA THR A 55 0.87 -7.67 -22.87
C THR A 55 1.16 -6.33 -23.56
N PRO A 56 0.55 -5.99 -24.71
CA PRO A 56 0.80 -4.70 -25.38
C PRO A 56 0.45 -3.54 -24.45
N LEU A 57 1.44 -2.70 -24.13
CA LEU A 57 1.22 -1.45 -23.40
C LEU A 57 0.89 -0.32 -24.39
N PRO A 58 0.03 0.65 -24.01
CA PRO A 58 -0.25 1.79 -24.85
C PRO A 58 1.03 2.57 -25.20
N VAL A 59 1.04 3.10 -26.42
CA VAL A 59 2.19 3.79 -27.02
C VAL A 59 2.67 4.94 -26.13
N ARG A 60 3.98 4.99 -25.92
CA ARG A 60 4.67 6.01 -25.13
C ARG A 60 4.74 7.33 -25.91
N ASP A 61 4.02 8.35 -25.47
CA ASP A 61 4.26 9.72 -25.92
C ASP A 61 5.44 10.32 -25.16
N GLY A 62 6.67 10.10 -25.66
CA GLY A 62 7.85 10.91 -25.37
C GLY A 62 8.44 10.85 -23.95
N ALA A 63 9.77 11.01 -23.87
CA ALA A 63 10.50 11.08 -22.62
C ALA A 63 10.10 12.34 -21.82
N GLY A 64 9.43 12.15 -20.67
CA GLY A 64 9.31 13.17 -19.62
C GLY A 64 7.92 13.78 -19.35
N ALA A 65 6.84 13.36 -20.04
CA ALA A 65 5.54 14.03 -19.95
C ALA A 65 4.35 13.10 -19.64
N GLY A 66 4.60 11.94 -19.04
CA GLY A 66 3.54 11.02 -18.66
C GLY A 66 2.71 11.48 -17.47
N ARG A 67 1.46 10.99 -17.37
CA ARG A 67 0.53 11.33 -16.28
C ARG A 67 1.20 11.18 -14.92
N HIS A 68 1.02 12.16 -14.07
CA HIS A 68 1.59 12.18 -12.73
C HIS A 68 0.69 11.44 -11.74
N VAL A 69 1.22 10.37 -11.15
CA VAL A 69 0.56 9.61 -10.09
C VAL A 69 1.26 9.87 -8.77
N VAL A 70 0.49 10.31 -7.78
CA VAL A 70 0.96 10.34 -6.38
C VAL A 70 0.54 9.04 -5.71
N ALA A 71 1.52 8.23 -5.30
CA ALA A 71 1.32 6.98 -4.60
C ALA A 71 1.50 7.18 -3.09
N ILE A 72 0.43 6.99 -2.33
CA ILE A 72 0.47 6.99 -0.86
C ILE A 72 0.98 5.62 -0.40
N ASP A 73 2.11 5.62 0.29
CA ASP A 73 2.84 4.42 0.69
C ASP A 73 2.49 3.98 2.12
N TYR A 74 1.76 2.88 2.18
CA TYR A 74 1.37 2.20 3.42
C TYR A 74 2.22 0.94 3.70
N GLY A 75 3.38 0.77 3.06
CA GLY A 75 4.15 -0.49 3.00
C GLY A 75 4.12 -1.10 1.59
N MET A 76 4.27 -0.25 0.58
CA MET A 76 4.07 -0.53 -0.83
C MET A 76 5.08 -1.55 -1.38
N LYS A 77 4.57 -2.54 -2.10
CA LYS A 77 5.42 -3.43 -2.90
C LYS A 77 5.99 -2.66 -4.07
N TRP A 78 7.31 -2.70 -4.23
CA TRP A 78 8.04 -2.01 -5.30
C TRP A 78 7.63 -2.38 -6.73
N ASN A 79 6.99 -3.53 -6.95
CA ASN A 79 6.51 -3.87 -8.29
C ASN A 79 5.35 -3.00 -8.76
N ILE A 80 4.59 -2.41 -7.84
CA ILE A 80 3.49 -1.49 -8.16
C ILE A 80 3.99 -0.23 -8.87
N PRO A 81 4.90 0.58 -8.28
CA PRO A 81 5.39 1.77 -8.96
C PRO A 81 6.20 1.43 -10.22
N ARG A 82 6.87 0.27 -10.28
CA ARG A 82 7.50 -0.22 -11.52
C ARG A 82 6.48 -0.39 -12.66
N HIS A 83 5.32 -1.00 -12.39
CA HIS A 83 4.26 -1.13 -13.40
C HIS A 83 3.63 0.20 -13.78
N LEU A 84 3.41 1.12 -12.83
CA LEU A 84 2.92 2.47 -13.12
C LEU A 84 3.90 3.22 -14.05
N THR A 85 5.19 3.17 -13.75
CA THR A 85 6.24 3.78 -14.61
C THR A 85 6.31 3.11 -15.98
N GLU A 86 6.13 1.78 -16.07
CA GLU A 86 6.11 1.08 -17.36
C GLU A 86 4.93 1.51 -18.24
N MET A 87 3.77 1.80 -17.62
CA MET A 87 2.61 2.40 -18.28
C MET A 87 2.81 3.89 -18.63
N GLY A 88 4.01 4.43 -18.38
CA GLY A 88 4.38 5.79 -18.69
C GLY A 88 4.06 6.80 -17.60
N CYS A 89 3.62 6.40 -16.40
CA CYS A 89 3.36 7.37 -15.33
C CYS A 89 4.65 7.91 -14.70
N ARG A 90 4.68 9.22 -14.40
CA ARG A 90 5.60 9.78 -13.39
C ARG A 90 5.03 9.44 -12.02
N VAL A 91 5.82 8.84 -11.13
CA VAL A 91 5.34 8.41 -9.80
C VAL A 91 6.07 9.15 -8.69
N THR A 92 5.32 9.90 -7.88
CA THR A 92 5.80 10.46 -6.62
C THR A 92 5.23 9.65 -5.48
N ILE A 93 6.10 9.15 -4.61
CA ILE A 93 5.74 8.42 -3.41
C ILE A 93 5.66 9.39 -2.25
N VAL A 94 4.59 9.31 -1.46
CA VAL A 94 4.39 10.10 -0.25
C VAL A 94 4.12 9.18 0.95
N PRO A 95 4.48 9.59 2.19
CA PRO A 95 4.16 8.83 3.40
C PRO A 95 2.66 8.56 3.54
N GLY A 96 2.31 7.46 4.23
CA GLY A 96 0.93 7.11 4.56
C GLY A 96 0.15 8.22 5.27
N THR A 97 0.85 9.11 5.97
CA THR A 97 0.30 10.24 6.73
C THR A 97 0.16 11.53 5.92
N ALA A 98 0.52 11.54 4.64
CA ALA A 98 0.36 12.73 3.80
C ALA A 98 -1.11 13.18 3.76
N THR A 99 -1.33 14.48 3.90
CA THR A 99 -2.65 15.11 3.86
C THR A 99 -3.14 15.27 2.43
N ALA A 100 -4.46 15.43 2.26
CA ALA A 100 -5.04 15.72 0.94
C ALA A 100 -4.48 17.03 0.35
N GLU A 101 -4.23 18.04 1.18
CA GLU A 101 -3.63 19.31 0.76
C GLU A 101 -2.22 19.11 0.19
N GLU A 102 -1.34 18.42 0.92
CA GLU A 102 0.03 18.11 0.47
C GLU A 102 0.02 17.31 -0.83
N ILE A 103 -0.89 16.33 -0.95
CA ILE A 103 -1.03 15.51 -2.16
C ILE A 103 -1.50 16.35 -3.34
N LEU A 104 -2.51 17.20 -3.17
CA LEU A 104 -3.05 18.05 -4.23
C LEU A 104 -2.06 19.15 -4.65
N ALA A 105 -1.22 19.63 -3.73
CA ALA A 105 -0.16 20.59 -4.01
C ALA A 105 0.89 20.05 -5.00
N LEU A 106 1.04 18.72 -5.09
CA LEU A 106 1.90 18.06 -6.09
C LEU A 106 1.27 18.03 -7.49
N ASN A 107 0.03 18.52 -7.65
CA ASN A 107 -0.75 18.53 -8.88
C ASN A 107 -0.83 17.17 -9.61
N PRO A 108 -1.25 16.09 -8.95
CA PRO A 108 -1.35 14.77 -9.58
C PRO A 108 -2.44 14.72 -10.65
N ASP A 109 -2.26 13.88 -11.66
CA ASP A 109 -3.32 13.43 -12.56
C ASP A 109 -4.14 12.28 -11.95
N GLY A 110 -3.58 11.56 -10.99
CA GLY A 110 -4.25 10.49 -10.24
C GLY A 110 -3.56 10.19 -8.92
N VAL A 111 -4.32 9.62 -7.98
CA VAL A 111 -3.82 9.18 -6.68
C VAL A 111 -3.90 7.66 -6.58
N PHE A 112 -2.83 7.05 -6.10
CA PHE A 112 -2.74 5.62 -5.90
C PHE A 112 -2.62 5.29 -4.39
N LEU A 113 -3.40 4.33 -3.92
CA LEU A 113 -3.42 3.86 -2.53
C LEU A 113 -2.77 2.48 -2.46
N SER A 114 -1.60 2.37 -1.85
CA SER A 114 -0.82 1.13 -1.89
C SER A 114 -1.38 0.00 -1.04
N ASN A 115 -0.79 -1.19 -1.21
CA ASN A 115 -0.88 -2.23 -0.20
C ASN A 115 -0.18 -1.81 1.09
N GLY A 116 -0.46 -2.53 2.18
CA GLY A 116 0.23 -2.36 3.47
C GLY A 116 -0.12 -3.48 4.45
N PRO A 117 0.56 -3.52 5.61
CA PRO A 117 0.29 -4.49 6.67
C PRO A 117 -0.85 -4.04 7.59
N GLY A 118 -1.29 -4.94 8.46
CA GLY A 118 -2.12 -4.59 9.62
C GLY A 118 -3.61 -4.45 9.34
N ASP A 119 -4.27 -3.75 10.26
CA ASP A 119 -5.70 -3.47 10.25
C ASP A 119 -5.96 -2.08 9.65
N PRO A 120 -6.91 -1.91 8.72
CA PRO A 120 -7.23 -0.58 8.17
C PRO A 120 -7.96 0.34 9.15
N ARG A 121 -8.67 -0.22 10.14
CA ARG A 121 -9.54 0.55 11.05
C ARG A 121 -8.83 1.65 11.85
N PRO A 122 -7.63 1.43 12.43
CA PRO A 122 -6.94 2.49 13.17
C PRO A 122 -6.32 3.58 12.30
N LEU A 123 -6.39 3.49 10.96
CA LEU A 123 -5.72 4.43 10.05
C LEU A 123 -6.62 5.64 9.75
N ASP A 124 -7.13 6.29 10.80
CA ASP A 124 -8.04 7.45 10.68
C ASP A 124 -7.47 8.58 9.83
N TYR A 125 -6.15 8.79 9.89
CA TYR A 125 -5.44 9.76 9.07
C TYR A 125 -5.58 9.44 7.57
N ALA A 126 -5.39 8.18 7.18
CA ALA A 126 -5.46 7.75 5.80
C ALA A 126 -6.91 7.79 5.29
N ILE A 127 -7.86 7.32 6.11
CA ILE A 127 -9.30 7.36 5.78
C ILE A 127 -9.76 8.81 5.57
N THR A 128 -9.31 9.73 6.42
CA THR A 128 -9.62 11.16 6.30
C THR A 128 -9.00 11.77 5.05
N THR A 129 -7.70 11.55 4.81
CA THR A 129 -7.03 11.99 3.58
C THR A 129 -7.75 11.49 2.33
N ILE A 130 -8.11 10.21 2.29
CA ILE A 130 -8.80 9.62 1.12
C ILE A 130 -10.16 10.28 0.92
N ARG A 131 -10.93 10.50 2.01
CA ARG A 131 -12.23 11.17 1.96
C ARG A 131 -12.11 12.57 1.38
N ASP A 132 -11.08 13.32 1.77
CA ASP A 132 -10.86 14.69 1.28
C ASP A 132 -10.38 14.73 -0.18
N LEU A 133 -9.79 13.63 -0.68
CA LEU A 133 -9.40 13.46 -2.08
C LEU A 133 -10.55 13.02 -3.00
N LEU A 134 -11.64 12.45 -2.45
CA LEU A 134 -12.77 11.97 -3.24
C LEU A 134 -13.37 13.09 -4.10
N GLY A 135 -13.57 12.80 -5.38
CA GLY A 135 -14.09 13.77 -6.36
C GLY A 135 -13.09 14.84 -6.82
N LYS A 136 -11.84 14.84 -6.32
CA LYS A 136 -10.80 15.78 -6.76
C LYS A 136 -9.93 15.21 -7.88
N LYS A 137 -9.55 13.93 -7.78
CA LYS A 137 -8.72 13.21 -8.74
C LYS A 137 -9.17 11.75 -8.84
N PRO A 138 -8.87 11.04 -9.95
CA PRO A 138 -9.03 9.59 -10.01
C PRO A 138 -8.23 8.90 -8.89
N ILE A 139 -8.86 7.94 -8.21
CA ILE A 139 -8.25 7.18 -7.12
C ILE A 139 -8.27 5.69 -7.48
N PHE A 140 -7.13 5.01 -7.30
CA PHE A 140 -7.01 3.57 -7.47
C PHE A 140 -6.33 2.95 -6.23
N GLY A 141 -6.96 1.94 -5.62
CA GLY A 141 -6.43 1.29 -4.41
C GLY A 141 -6.18 -0.21 -4.59
N ILE A 142 -5.11 -0.72 -3.98
CA ILE A 142 -4.76 -2.14 -3.96
C ILE A 142 -4.67 -2.66 -2.53
N CYS A 143 -5.29 -3.82 -2.25
CA CYS A 143 -5.22 -4.49 -0.95
C CYS A 143 -5.66 -3.57 0.20
N LEU A 144 -4.74 -3.12 1.06
CA LEU A 144 -5.03 -2.15 2.12
C LEU A 144 -5.65 -0.85 1.54
N GLY A 145 -5.12 -0.33 0.44
CA GLY A 145 -5.66 0.86 -0.23
C GLY A 145 -7.12 0.70 -0.69
N GLN A 146 -7.50 -0.51 -1.14
CA GLN A 146 -8.90 -0.83 -1.49
C GLN A 146 -9.79 -0.82 -0.24
N GLN A 147 -9.30 -1.36 0.88
CA GLN A 147 -10.04 -1.41 2.14
C GLN A 147 -10.22 0.01 2.71
N LEU A 148 -9.17 0.83 2.70
CA LEU A 148 -9.22 2.23 3.12
C LEU A 148 -10.17 3.07 2.26
N LEU A 149 -10.17 2.86 0.94
CA LEU A 149 -11.14 3.50 0.05
C LEU A 149 -12.58 3.09 0.39
N GLY A 150 -12.81 1.79 0.65
CA GLY A 150 -14.11 1.29 1.10
C GLY A 150 -14.58 1.96 2.39
N LEU A 151 -13.70 2.08 3.39
CA LEU A 151 -13.98 2.76 4.66
C LEU A 151 -14.24 4.26 4.46
N ALA A 152 -13.47 4.94 3.59
CA ALA A 152 -13.68 6.36 3.29
C ALA A 152 -15.04 6.63 2.65
N LEU A 153 -15.57 5.67 1.88
CA LEU A 153 -16.91 5.69 1.27
C LEU A 153 -18.03 5.24 2.24
N GLY A 154 -17.71 4.97 3.51
CA GLY A 154 -18.68 4.55 4.53
C GLY A 154 -19.00 3.05 4.52
N GLY A 155 -18.21 2.24 3.83
CA GLY A 155 -18.30 0.79 3.90
C GLY A 155 -17.76 0.23 5.21
N GLU A 156 -18.03 -1.05 5.46
CA GLU A 156 -17.54 -1.79 6.62
C GLU A 156 -16.55 -2.88 6.19
N ILE A 157 -15.66 -3.26 7.10
CA ILE A 157 -14.71 -4.36 6.90
C ILE A 157 -14.80 -5.36 8.04
N PHE A 158 -14.41 -6.60 7.78
CA PHE A 158 -14.29 -7.63 8.80
C PHE A 158 -13.03 -8.46 8.58
N LYS A 159 -12.52 -9.06 9.66
CA LYS A 159 -11.35 -9.93 9.61
C LYS A 159 -11.77 -11.31 9.10
N LEU A 160 -11.15 -11.75 8.00
CA LEU A 160 -11.30 -13.11 7.49
C LEU A 160 -10.72 -14.14 8.48
N LYS A 161 -11.26 -15.37 8.46
CA LYS A 161 -10.81 -16.48 9.33
C LYS A 161 -9.31 -16.78 9.17
N PHE A 162 -8.80 -16.81 7.93
CA PHE A 162 -7.38 -17.04 7.62
C PHE A 162 -6.83 -16.20 6.46
N GLY A 163 -7.68 -15.43 5.77
CA GLY A 163 -7.29 -14.55 4.66
C GLY A 163 -7.03 -15.27 3.34
N HIS A 164 -6.75 -14.51 2.28
CA HIS A 164 -6.37 -15.05 0.96
C HIS A 164 -4.87 -14.85 0.74
N ARG A 165 -4.10 -15.94 0.71
CA ARG A 165 -2.65 -15.93 0.57
C ARG A 165 -2.23 -17.03 -0.40
N GLY A 166 -2.08 -16.66 -1.67
CA GLY A 166 -1.76 -17.58 -2.76
C GLY A 166 -1.72 -16.84 -4.09
N ALA A 167 -1.34 -17.53 -5.16
CA ALA A 167 -1.21 -16.99 -6.51
C ALA A 167 -2.22 -17.62 -7.51
N ASN A 168 -3.27 -18.27 -7.00
CA ASN A 168 -4.24 -19.05 -7.77
C ASN A 168 -5.70 -18.79 -7.32
N GLN A 169 -5.97 -17.59 -6.79
CA GLN A 169 -7.35 -17.15 -6.55
C GLN A 169 -8.01 -16.89 -7.92
N PRO A 170 -9.20 -17.48 -8.19
CA PRO A 170 -9.86 -17.38 -9.49
C PRO A 170 -10.34 -15.97 -9.81
#